data_AF-A0A8J7DK68-F1
#
_entry.id   AF-A0A8J7DK68-F1
#
_cell.length_a   1.000
_cell.length_b   1.000
_cell.length_c   1.000
_cell.angle_alpha   90.00
_cell.angle_beta   90.00
_cell.angle_gamma   90.00
#
_symmetry.space_group_name_H-M   'P 1'
#
loop_
_entity.id
_entity.type
_entity.pdbx_description
1 polymer ?
#
loop_
_entity_poly.entity_id
_entity_poly.type
_entity_poly.pdbx_seq_one_letter_code
_entity_poly.pdbx_strand_id
1 'polypeptide(L)'
;PSSPAYWLDKEAINQYQPGLGAEVVGGWWYPEDAQVDNKALAQVLWTAAESIGVELKDGITVEGFLQQQGQVVGVQTNAGVIRAAHYVLASGAWSNELLPLPVRPRKGQMLSVRVPEFVPELPLKRILFGQNIYIVPRRDRSLIIGATSEDVGFTPHNTPEGIQTLLQAAIRLYPQLKHYPILEFWWGFRPATPDELPILGTSHCQNLTLATGHYRNGILLAPVTAALIADFILEQKSDPLLADFHYSRFQSKPSTRTSMLTHSANFSNGHRTADAINADAMNRVSTSSPLIIAGKTFQSRLMTGTGKYRSIEEMQQSIAASDCEIVTVAVRRVQTKAPGHEGLAEALDWTKIWMLPNTAGCQTAEEAIRVARLGREMAKLLGQEDNNFIKLEVIPDPKYLLPDPIGTLQAAEQLVKEGFAVLPYINADPMLAKRLEDVGCATVMPLASPIGSGQGLKTTANIQIIIENASIPVVVDAGIGSPSEAAQAMELGADALLINSAIALSQNPPAMARAMNLATVAGRLAYLAGRMPIKDYASASSPLTGTISG
;
A
#
# COMPACT_ATOMS: atom_id res chain seq x y z
N PRO A 1 17.02 14.77 13.01
CA PRO A 1 18.42 14.92 12.54
C PRO A 1 18.73 13.82 11.51
N SER A 2 18.89 14.19 10.24
CA SER A 2 19.25 13.24 9.19
C SER A 2 20.66 12.71 9.45
N SER A 3 20.78 11.45 9.86
CA SER A 3 22.08 10.77 9.90
C SER A 3 22.68 10.80 8.49
N PRO A 4 23.92 11.27 8.33
CA PRO A 4 24.48 11.45 7.00
C PRO A 4 24.77 10.09 6.35
N ALA A 5 24.09 9.81 5.23
CA ALA A 5 24.36 8.66 4.38
C ALA A 5 25.19 9.08 3.17
N TYR A 6 26.20 8.27 2.82
CA TYR A 6 27.13 8.59 1.73
C TYR A 6 27.08 7.52 0.66
N TRP A 7 26.89 7.90 -0.60
CA TRP A 7 27.12 6.97 -1.70
C TRP A 7 28.62 6.84 -1.95
N LEU A 8 29.13 5.61 -1.93
CA LEU A 8 30.49 5.27 -2.29
C LEU A 8 30.48 4.47 -3.59
N ASP A 9 31.25 4.90 -4.58
CA ASP A 9 31.46 4.12 -5.79
C ASP A 9 32.29 2.86 -5.53
N LYS A 10 32.54 2.06 -6.58
CA LYS A 10 33.26 0.79 -6.49
C LYS A 10 34.67 0.93 -5.90
N GLU A 11 35.41 1.98 -6.24
CA GLU A 11 36.77 2.16 -5.75
C GLU A 11 36.74 2.60 -4.28
N ALA A 12 35.91 3.61 -3.98
CA ALA A 12 35.75 4.12 -2.62
C ALA A 12 35.25 3.03 -1.66
N ILE A 13 34.20 2.28 -2.01
CA ILE A 13 33.66 1.27 -1.11
C ILE A 13 34.65 0.13 -0.85
N ASN A 14 35.49 -0.24 -1.82
CA ASN A 14 36.53 -1.25 -1.63
C ASN A 14 37.68 -0.75 -0.73
N GLN A 15 37.98 0.55 -0.72
CA GLN A 15 38.92 1.11 0.26
C GLN A 15 38.35 1.03 1.69
N TYR A 16 37.04 1.24 1.84
CA TYR A 16 36.37 1.10 3.13
C TYR A 16 36.32 -0.36 3.56
N GLN A 17 35.84 -1.26 2.71
CA GLN A 17 35.70 -2.68 2.98
C GLN A 17 36.28 -3.48 1.80
N PRO A 18 37.52 -3.99 1.91
CA PRO A 18 38.10 -4.81 0.86
C PRO A 18 37.45 -6.19 0.79
N GLY A 19 37.62 -6.86 -0.35
CA GLY A 19 37.19 -8.24 -0.57
C GLY A 19 35.73 -8.40 -1.01
N LEU A 20 35.05 -7.30 -1.35
CA LEU A 20 33.71 -7.32 -1.93
C LEU A 20 33.72 -8.01 -3.31
N GLY A 21 32.58 -8.58 -3.69
CA GLY A 21 32.41 -9.25 -4.98
C GLY A 21 32.65 -8.33 -6.18
N ALA A 22 33.09 -8.90 -7.30
CA ALA A 22 33.44 -8.14 -8.51
C ALA A 22 32.24 -7.35 -9.10
N GLU A 23 31.03 -7.82 -8.84
CA GLU A 23 29.77 -7.22 -9.29
C GLU A 23 29.30 -6.05 -8.42
N VAL A 24 29.93 -5.83 -7.26
CA VAL A 24 29.64 -4.66 -6.44
C VAL A 24 30.15 -3.41 -7.16
N VAL A 25 29.23 -2.54 -7.58
CA VAL A 25 29.51 -1.29 -8.30
C VAL A 25 29.59 -0.05 -7.39
N GLY A 26 29.22 -0.20 -6.12
CA GLY A 26 29.14 0.85 -5.13
C GLY A 26 28.16 0.47 -4.01
N GLY A 27 27.96 1.36 -3.04
CA GLY A 27 27.00 1.16 -1.96
C GLY A 27 26.82 2.38 -1.08
N TRP A 28 25.71 2.38 -0.33
CA TRP A 28 25.42 3.41 0.67
C TRP A 28 26.13 3.08 1.98
N TRP A 29 26.84 4.08 2.50
CA TRP A 29 27.58 4.03 3.74
C TRP A 29 26.85 4.82 4.82
N TYR A 30 26.51 4.13 5.92
CA TYR A 30 25.84 4.69 7.10
C TYR A 30 26.82 4.60 8.29
N PRO A 31 27.56 5.68 8.60
CA PRO A 31 28.63 5.63 9.60
C PRO A 31 28.11 5.48 11.04
N GLU A 32 26.87 5.89 11.30
CA GLU A 32 26.26 5.84 12.63
C GLU A 32 25.53 4.52 12.90
N ASP A 33 25.36 3.68 11.88
CA ASP A 33 24.72 2.39 12.02
C ASP A 33 25.59 1.44 12.87
N ALA A 34 24.94 0.77 13.80
CA ALA A 34 25.57 -0.17 14.71
C ALA A 34 24.77 -1.47 14.81
N GLN A 35 25.38 -2.46 15.46
CA GLN A 35 24.76 -3.73 15.76
C GLN A 35 25.04 -4.14 17.20
N VAL A 36 24.15 -4.96 17.72
CA VAL A 36 24.32 -5.68 18.99
C VAL A 36 24.30 -7.18 18.73
N ASP A 37 24.97 -7.95 19.58
CA ASP A 37 24.75 -9.39 19.64
C ASP A 37 23.44 -9.64 20.37
N ASN A 38 22.42 -10.08 19.63
CA ASN A 38 21.08 -10.29 20.14
C ASN A 38 21.01 -11.51 21.09
N LYS A 39 21.82 -12.55 20.87
CA LYS A 39 21.87 -13.71 21.79
C LYS A 39 22.48 -13.28 23.13
N ALA A 40 23.59 -12.55 23.09
CA ALA A 40 24.23 -12.03 24.30
C ALA A 40 23.35 -10.97 25.00
N LEU A 41 22.70 -10.08 24.25
CA LEU A 41 21.79 -9.08 24.81
C LEU A 41 20.63 -9.75 25.57
N ALA A 42 20.01 -10.77 25.00
CA ALA A 42 18.92 -11.49 25.67
C ALA A 42 19.38 -12.16 26.98
N GLN A 43 20.56 -12.78 26.98
CA GLN A 43 21.15 -13.38 28.19
C GLN A 43 21.42 -12.33 29.27
N VAL A 44 21.99 -11.19 28.90
CA VAL A 44 22.26 -10.09 29.85
C VAL A 44 20.96 -9.51 30.40
N LEU A 45 19.93 -9.33 29.57
CA LEU A 45 18.62 -8.88 30.02
C LEU A 45 17.96 -9.86 31.00
N TRP A 46 18.09 -11.17 30.75
CA TRP A 46 17.62 -12.22 31.66
C TRP A 46 18.29 -12.09 33.03
N THR A 47 19.62 -12.09 33.06
CA THR A 47 20.38 -11.96 34.32
C THR A 47 20.11 -10.64 35.04
N ALA A 48 19.98 -9.54 34.29
CA ALA A 48 19.66 -8.24 34.87
C ALA A 48 18.28 -8.25 35.53
N ALA A 49 17.26 -8.84 34.88
CA ALA A 49 15.91 -8.97 35.43
C ALA A 49 15.91 -9.81 36.73
N GLU A 50 16.59 -10.94 36.76
CA GLU A 50 16.72 -11.76 37.98
C GLU A 50 17.42 -10.99 39.11
N SER A 51 18.47 -10.22 38.78
CA SER A 51 19.24 -9.47 39.79
C SER A 51 18.43 -8.38 40.51
N ILE A 52 17.36 -7.90 39.88
CA ILE A 52 16.42 -6.93 40.47
C ILE A 52 15.14 -7.59 41.02
N GLY A 53 15.12 -8.93 41.10
CA GLY A 53 14.03 -9.70 41.72
C GLY A 53 12.87 -10.07 40.80
N VAL A 54 13.01 -9.98 39.48
CA VAL A 54 11.99 -10.50 38.55
C VAL A 54 12.02 -12.02 38.55
N GLU A 55 10.88 -12.65 38.83
CA GLU A 55 10.72 -14.10 38.74
C GLU A 55 10.53 -14.50 37.26
N LEU A 56 11.54 -15.20 36.69
CA LEU A 56 11.49 -15.72 35.33
C LEU A 56 11.10 -17.21 35.37
N LYS A 57 10.11 -17.60 34.57
CA LYS A 57 9.59 -18.98 34.51
C LYS A 57 9.71 -19.53 33.10
N ASP A 58 10.69 -20.39 32.88
CA ASP A 58 10.82 -21.16 31.63
C ASP A 58 10.01 -22.46 31.69
N GLY A 59 9.74 -23.06 30.52
CA GLY A 59 8.88 -24.25 30.41
C GLY A 59 7.40 -24.02 30.72
N ILE A 60 7.00 -22.77 31.02
CA ILE A 60 5.61 -22.38 31.29
C ILE A 60 5.01 -21.76 30.04
N THR A 61 4.04 -22.45 29.45
CA THR A 61 3.29 -21.97 28.28
C THR A 61 1.99 -21.35 28.75
N VAL A 62 1.75 -20.09 28.39
CA VAL A 62 0.43 -19.46 28.52
C VAL A 62 -0.47 -20.01 27.43
N GLU A 63 -1.63 -20.53 27.81
CA GLU A 63 -2.61 -21.16 26.90
C GLU A 63 -3.85 -20.28 26.69
N GLY A 64 -4.07 -19.29 27.56
CA GLY A 64 -5.18 -18.35 27.42
C GLY A 64 -5.36 -17.41 28.61
N PHE A 65 -6.33 -16.51 28.47
CA PHE A 65 -6.70 -15.52 29.50
C PHE A 65 -8.02 -15.89 30.17
N LEU A 66 -8.06 -15.81 31.50
CA LEU A 66 -9.29 -15.81 32.28
C LEU A 66 -9.79 -14.37 32.40
N GLN A 67 -10.96 -14.07 31.83
CA GLN A 67 -11.49 -12.71 31.78
C GLN A 67 -12.79 -12.58 32.57
N GLN A 68 -12.94 -11.48 33.29
CA GLN A 68 -14.17 -11.11 34.00
C GLN A 68 -14.36 -9.59 33.90
N GLN A 69 -15.55 -9.16 33.47
CA GLN A 69 -15.94 -7.73 33.41
C GLN A 69 -14.91 -6.80 32.71
N GLY A 70 -14.28 -7.28 31.63
CA GLY A 70 -13.30 -6.48 30.88
C GLY A 70 -11.91 -6.39 31.54
N GLN A 71 -11.61 -7.28 32.49
CA GLN A 71 -10.29 -7.44 33.10
C GLN A 71 -9.81 -8.89 33.00
N VAL A 72 -8.49 -9.07 32.91
CA VAL A 72 -7.84 -10.37 33.06
C VAL A 72 -7.69 -10.66 34.55
N VAL A 73 -8.30 -11.74 35.03
CA VAL A 73 -8.23 -12.19 36.44
C VAL A 73 -7.23 -13.33 36.66
N GLY A 74 -6.64 -13.83 35.58
CA GLY A 74 -5.64 -14.89 35.57
C GLY A 74 -5.17 -15.22 34.16
N VAL A 75 -3.96 -15.74 34.02
CA VAL A 75 -3.50 -16.42 32.80
C VAL A 75 -3.47 -17.91 33.06
N GLN A 76 -4.11 -18.68 32.17
CA GLN A 76 -4.06 -20.13 32.18
C GLN A 76 -2.73 -20.58 31.59
N THR A 77 -2.03 -21.47 32.28
CA THR A 77 -0.78 -22.06 31.82
C THR A 77 -0.79 -23.58 31.96
N ASN A 78 0.17 -24.25 31.34
CA ASN A 78 0.42 -25.69 31.53
C ASN A 78 0.83 -26.08 32.97
N ALA A 79 1.16 -25.12 33.84
CA ALA A 79 1.50 -25.33 35.24
C ALA A 79 0.48 -24.72 36.22
N GLY A 80 -0.72 -24.39 35.74
CA GLY A 80 -1.79 -23.79 36.54
C GLY A 80 -2.03 -22.32 36.25
N VAL A 81 -2.85 -21.67 37.08
CA VAL A 81 -3.28 -20.28 36.86
C VAL A 81 -2.32 -19.32 37.58
N ILE A 82 -1.78 -18.34 36.84
CA ILE A 82 -0.97 -17.26 37.40
C ILE A 82 -1.80 -15.97 37.45
N ARG A 83 -1.73 -15.26 38.58
CA ARG A 83 -2.48 -14.02 38.82
C ARG A 83 -1.53 -12.84 38.99
N ALA A 84 -1.89 -11.71 38.40
CA ALA A 84 -1.17 -10.45 38.51
C ALA A 84 -2.17 -9.29 38.49
N ALA A 85 -1.76 -8.12 38.98
CA ALA A 85 -2.56 -6.91 38.87
C ALA A 85 -2.66 -6.41 37.41
N HIS A 86 -1.57 -6.56 36.65
CA HIS A 86 -1.46 -6.12 35.27
C HIS A 86 -0.71 -7.15 34.43
N TYR A 87 -1.02 -7.22 33.14
CA TYR A 87 -0.47 -8.18 32.19
C TYR A 87 0.08 -7.47 30.95
N VAL A 88 1.14 -8.02 30.36
CA VAL A 88 1.69 -7.53 29.08
C VAL A 88 1.78 -8.69 28.09
N LEU A 89 1.12 -8.56 26.94
CA LEU A 89 1.23 -9.52 25.83
C LEU A 89 2.45 -9.16 24.97
N ALA A 90 3.55 -9.89 25.17
CA ALA A 90 4.80 -9.74 24.43
C ALA A 90 5.25 -11.07 23.77
N SER A 91 4.30 -11.92 23.34
CA SER A 91 4.56 -13.27 22.81
C SER A 91 4.96 -13.32 21.33
N GLY A 92 5.34 -12.19 20.74
CA GLY A 92 5.83 -12.12 19.36
C GLY A 92 4.87 -12.78 18.36
N ALA A 93 5.38 -13.72 17.57
CA ALA A 93 4.61 -14.31 16.47
C ALA A 93 3.41 -15.14 16.95
N TRP A 94 3.46 -15.60 18.21
CA TRP A 94 2.41 -16.39 18.86
C TRP A 94 1.30 -15.52 19.47
N SER A 95 1.36 -14.19 19.36
CA SER A 95 0.35 -13.32 19.95
C SER A 95 -1.07 -13.58 19.43
N ASN A 96 -1.22 -13.99 18.18
CA ASN A 96 -2.51 -14.34 17.59
C ASN A 96 -3.14 -15.62 18.21
N GLU A 97 -2.35 -16.49 18.82
CA GLU A 97 -2.87 -17.70 19.49
C GLU A 97 -3.54 -17.38 20.83
N LEU A 98 -3.15 -16.27 21.47
CA LEU A 98 -3.66 -15.84 22.77
C LEU A 98 -4.76 -14.77 22.67
N LEU A 99 -4.67 -13.92 21.65
CA LEU A 99 -5.57 -12.79 21.41
C LEU A 99 -5.69 -12.63 19.90
N PRO A 100 -6.88 -12.37 19.30
CA PRO A 100 -7.05 -12.29 17.85
C PRO A 100 -6.44 -10.99 17.26
N LEU A 101 -5.12 -10.87 17.36
CA LEU A 101 -4.31 -9.80 16.81
C LEU A 101 -3.78 -10.24 15.44
N PRO A 102 -3.67 -9.33 14.46
CA PRO A 102 -3.21 -9.67 13.13
C PRO A 102 -1.69 -9.85 13.06
N VAL A 103 -1.09 -10.56 14.02
CA VAL A 103 0.34 -10.89 14.03
C VAL A 103 0.53 -12.30 13.47
N ARG A 104 1.39 -12.44 12.47
CA ARG A 104 1.70 -13.71 11.80
C ARG A 104 3.20 -13.98 11.79
N PRO A 105 3.62 -15.25 11.84
CA PRO A 105 5.03 -15.60 11.73
C PRO A 105 5.55 -15.39 10.30
N ARG A 106 6.62 -14.61 10.14
CA ARG A 106 7.43 -14.58 8.92
C ARG A 106 8.73 -15.33 9.15
N LYS A 107 8.87 -16.51 8.57
CA LYS A 107 10.04 -17.37 8.76
C LYS A 107 11.28 -16.74 8.10
N GLY A 108 12.40 -16.78 8.81
CA GLY A 108 13.72 -16.45 8.27
C GLY A 108 14.73 -17.50 8.63
N GLN A 109 15.30 -18.13 7.61
CA GLN A 109 16.40 -19.08 7.70
C GLN A 109 17.73 -18.33 7.70
N MET A 110 18.69 -18.84 8.46
CA MET A 110 19.97 -18.20 8.72
C MET A 110 21.06 -19.26 8.86
N LEU A 111 22.29 -18.85 8.61
CA LEU A 111 23.47 -19.65 8.87
C LEU A 111 24.61 -18.79 9.40
N SER A 112 25.62 -19.42 9.97
CA SER A 112 26.86 -18.74 10.31
C SER A 112 28.07 -19.53 9.83
N VAL A 113 29.11 -18.79 9.51
CA VAL A 113 30.43 -19.34 9.17
C VAL A 113 31.48 -18.75 10.11
N ARG A 114 32.64 -19.37 10.19
CA ARG A 114 33.76 -18.87 11.01
C ARG A 114 34.90 -18.37 10.13
N VAL A 115 35.41 -17.18 10.43
CA VAL A 115 36.67 -16.70 9.86
C VAL A 115 37.80 -17.60 10.37
N PRO A 116 38.54 -18.31 9.49
CA PRO A 116 39.58 -19.25 9.90
C PRO A 116 40.68 -18.61 10.74
N GLU A 117 41.24 -19.35 11.69
CA GLU A 117 42.25 -18.85 12.65
C GLU A 117 43.50 -18.28 11.98
N PHE A 118 43.89 -18.82 10.83
CA PHE A 118 45.05 -18.36 10.06
C PHE A 118 44.89 -16.97 9.44
N VAL A 119 43.67 -16.41 9.41
CA VAL A 119 43.44 -15.03 8.99
C VAL A 119 43.77 -14.11 10.18
N PRO A 120 44.80 -13.26 10.11
CA PRO A 120 45.30 -12.54 11.29
C PRO A 120 44.36 -11.42 11.78
N GLU A 121 43.63 -10.77 10.86
CA GLU A 121 42.63 -9.75 11.19
C GLU A 121 41.23 -10.18 10.72
N LEU A 122 40.20 -9.76 11.45
CA LEU A 122 38.82 -9.93 10.99
C LEU A 122 38.63 -9.14 9.69
N PRO A 123 38.35 -9.83 8.57
CA PRO A 123 38.43 -9.20 7.27
C PRO A 123 37.15 -8.38 6.98
N LEU A 124 36.03 -8.76 7.61
CA LEU A 124 34.78 -8.00 7.58
C LEU A 124 34.66 -7.18 8.86
N LYS A 125 34.81 -5.87 8.75
CA LYS A 125 34.76 -4.94 9.91
C LYS A 125 33.36 -4.36 10.12
N ARG A 126 32.44 -4.58 9.17
CA ARG A 126 31.15 -3.88 9.08
C ARG A 126 30.04 -4.80 8.59
N ILE A 127 28.80 -4.41 8.88
CA ILE A 127 27.64 -5.10 8.34
C ILE A 127 27.58 -4.86 6.83
N LEU A 128 27.40 -5.92 6.05
CA LEU A 128 27.06 -5.79 4.64
C LEU A 128 25.57 -6.04 4.46
N PHE A 129 24.92 -5.15 3.73
CA PHE A 129 23.60 -5.38 3.16
C PHE A 129 23.74 -5.52 1.64
N GLY A 130 23.23 -6.62 1.10
CA GLY A 130 23.14 -6.89 -0.32
C GLY A 130 21.70 -7.19 -0.74
N GLN A 131 21.52 -7.56 -2.00
CA GLN A 131 20.21 -7.95 -2.52
C GLN A 131 19.72 -9.21 -1.78
N ASN A 132 18.69 -9.05 -0.94
CA ASN A 132 18.07 -10.11 -0.14
C ASN A 132 19.02 -10.85 0.81
N ILE A 133 20.13 -10.23 1.22
CA ILE A 133 21.09 -10.81 2.15
C ILE A 133 21.73 -9.73 3.03
N TYR A 134 22.14 -10.12 4.22
CA TYR A 134 23.07 -9.39 5.06
C TYR A 134 24.14 -10.33 5.62
N ILE A 135 25.31 -9.75 5.89
CA ILE A 135 26.45 -10.45 6.48
C ILE A 135 26.90 -9.62 7.69
N VAL A 136 26.77 -10.19 8.88
CA VAL A 136 27.03 -9.49 10.14
C VAL A 136 28.26 -10.08 10.80
N PRO A 137 29.36 -9.33 10.95
CA PRO A 137 30.53 -9.80 11.65
C PRO A 137 30.34 -9.75 13.16
N ARG A 138 30.85 -10.75 13.87
CA ARG A 138 30.92 -10.81 15.33
C ARG A 138 32.37 -10.85 15.82
N ARG A 139 32.58 -10.48 17.09
CA ARG A 139 33.92 -10.43 17.71
C ARG A 139 34.54 -11.80 17.91
N ASP A 140 33.73 -12.85 18.02
CA ASP A 140 34.14 -14.25 18.18
C ASP A 140 34.53 -14.93 16.84
N ARG A 141 34.82 -14.12 15.81
CA ARG A 141 35.14 -14.57 14.44
C ARG A 141 33.99 -15.23 13.69
N SER A 142 32.77 -15.26 14.24
CA SER A 142 31.59 -15.72 13.49
C SER A 142 31.07 -14.63 12.55
N LEU A 143 30.57 -15.05 11.39
CA LEU A 143 29.86 -14.20 10.43
C LEU A 143 28.45 -14.76 10.28
N ILE A 144 27.45 -13.96 10.64
CA ILE A 144 26.05 -14.32 10.50
C ILE A 144 25.60 -13.97 9.09
N ILE A 145 25.02 -14.94 8.40
CA ILE A 145 24.47 -14.80 7.05
C ILE A 145 22.96 -14.99 7.17
N GLY A 146 22.22 -13.96 6.81
CA GLY A 146 20.77 -14.00 6.88
C GLY A 146 20.13 -13.00 5.94
N ALA A 147 18.84 -13.06 5.73
CA ALA A 147 17.98 -14.19 6.05
C ALA A 147 16.90 -14.28 5.00
N THR A 148 16.37 -15.48 4.79
CA THR A 148 15.16 -15.63 3.98
C THR A 148 13.98 -14.89 4.64
N SER A 149 12.92 -14.70 3.87
CA SER A 149 11.65 -14.13 4.34
C SER A 149 10.49 -14.88 3.70
N GLU A 150 9.94 -15.84 4.43
CA GLU A 150 8.99 -16.83 3.92
C GLU A 150 7.65 -16.73 4.67
N ASP A 151 6.56 -16.76 3.91
CA ASP A 151 5.19 -16.83 4.43
C ASP A 151 4.70 -18.28 4.42
N VAL A 152 5.16 -19.05 5.40
CA VAL A 152 4.93 -20.50 5.50
C VAL A 152 4.40 -20.88 6.89
N GLY A 153 3.82 -19.91 7.61
CA GLY A 153 3.37 -20.12 8.98
C GLY A 153 4.52 -20.49 9.93
N PHE A 154 4.21 -21.29 10.95
CA PHE A 154 5.17 -21.82 11.93
C PHE A 154 5.94 -23.06 11.43
N THR A 155 6.19 -23.17 10.12
CA THR A 155 6.91 -24.32 9.56
C THR A 155 8.35 -24.34 10.08
N PRO A 156 8.77 -25.39 10.84
CA PRO A 156 10.08 -25.43 11.47
C PRO A 156 11.21 -25.75 10.46
N HIS A 157 12.44 -25.78 10.97
CA HIS A 157 13.66 -26.22 10.30
C HIS A 157 14.13 -25.36 9.12
N ASN A 158 15.37 -25.58 8.69
CA ASN A 158 15.91 -24.97 7.49
C ASN A 158 15.71 -25.89 6.28
N THR A 159 15.54 -25.30 5.10
CA THR A 159 15.52 -26.02 3.82
C THR A 159 16.88 -25.95 3.13
N PRO A 160 17.31 -27.02 2.43
CA PRO A 160 18.52 -26.99 1.61
C PRO A 160 18.50 -25.85 0.57
N GLU A 161 17.35 -25.62 -0.06
CA GLU A 161 17.14 -24.54 -1.02
C GLU A 161 17.42 -23.17 -0.40
N GLY A 162 16.79 -22.84 0.72
CA GLY A 162 16.99 -21.52 1.33
C GLY A 162 18.41 -21.32 1.86
N ILE A 163 19.06 -22.37 2.38
CA ILE A 163 20.48 -22.30 2.76
C ILE A 163 21.37 -22.10 1.53
N GLN A 164 21.10 -22.79 0.42
CA GLN A 164 21.82 -22.63 -0.83
C GLN A 164 21.67 -21.21 -1.39
N THR A 165 20.46 -20.64 -1.37
CA THR A 165 20.20 -19.25 -1.77
C THR A 165 21.02 -18.26 -0.95
N LEU A 166 21.05 -18.43 0.38
CA LEU A 166 21.83 -17.55 1.27
C LEU A 166 23.33 -17.67 1.01
N LEU A 167 23.85 -18.89 0.83
CA LEU A 167 25.26 -19.12 0.52
C LEU A 167 25.66 -18.50 -0.82
N GLN A 168 24.85 -18.68 -1.87
CA GLN A 168 25.10 -18.10 -3.19
C GLN A 168 25.13 -16.56 -3.11
N ALA A 169 24.14 -15.95 -2.45
CA ALA A 169 24.09 -14.50 -2.28
C ALA A 169 25.27 -13.98 -1.45
N ALA A 170 25.62 -14.66 -0.36
CA ALA A 170 26.74 -14.28 0.50
C ALA A 170 28.09 -14.41 -0.21
N ILE A 171 28.32 -15.49 -0.95
CA ILE A 171 29.57 -15.69 -1.72
C ILE A 171 29.65 -14.67 -2.87
N ARG A 172 28.54 -14.35 -3.53
CA ARG A 172 28.51 -13.31 -4.55
C ARG A 172 28.88 -11.94 -3.98
N LEU A 173 28.37 -11.61 -2.79
CA LEU A 173 28.64 -10.34 -2.11
C LEU A 173 30.04 -10.27 -1.50
N TYR A 174 30.51 -11.35 -0.90
CA TYR A 174 31.80 -11.45 -0.22
C TYR A 174 32.47 -12.82 -0.51
N PRO A 175 33.19 -12.95 -1.65
CA PRO A 175 33.67 -14.24 -2.17
C PRO A 175 34.60 -15.05 -1.27
N GLN A 176 35.25 -14.42 -0.29
CA GLN A 176 36.13 -15.11 0.65
C GLN A 176 35.38 -16.15 1.50
N LEU A 177 34.06 -15.96 1.72
CA LEU A 177 33.22 -16.86 2.52
C LEU A 177 33.17 -18.28 1.98
N LYS A 178 33.42 -18.48 0.69
CA LYS A 178 33.31 -19.79 0.05
C LYS A 178 34.19 -20.87 0.69
N HIS A 179 35.25 -20.45 1.39
CA HIS A 179 36.22 -21.33 2.05
C HIS A 179 36.08 -21.35 3.57
N TYR A 180 35.08 -20.67 4.13
CA TYR A 180 34.91 -20.58 5.58
C TYR A 180 34.06 -21.75 6.08
N PRO A 181 34.47 -22.42 7.18
CA PRO A 181 33.68 -23.50 7.74
C PRO A 181 32.33 -22.99 8.23
N ILE A 182 31.27 -23.71 7.89
CA ILE A 182 29.92 -23.47 8.40
C ILE A 182 29.86 -23.95 9.86
N LEU A 183 29.24 -23.15 10.73
CA LEU A 183 29.09 -23.43 12.15
C LEU A 183 27.71 -23.99 12.49
N GLU A 184 26.66 -23.26 12.14
CA GLU A 184 25.29 -23.63 12.48
C GLU A 184 24.30 -23.11 11.44
N PHE A 185 23.12 -23.74 11.43
CA PHE A 185 21.93 -23.33 10.69
C PHE A 185 20.78 -23.17 11.68
N TRP A 186 20.02 -22.08 11.60
CA TRP A 186 18.84 -21.89 12.44
C TRP A 186 17.78 -21.07 11.71
N TRP A 187 16.57 -21.05 12.27
CA TRP A 187 15.47 -20.25 11.76
C TRP A 187 14.83 -19.46 12.90
N GLY A 188 14.10 -18.42 12.55
CA GLY A 188 13.29 -17.64 13.47
C GLY A 188 11.98 -17.17 12.83
N PHE A 189 11.01 -16.83 13.67
CA PHE A 189 9.71 -16.32 13.24
C PHE A 189 9.59 -14.85 13.62
N ARG A 190 9.63 -13.97 12.62
CA ARG A 190 9.42 -12.54 12.84
C ARG A 190 7.93 -12.29 13.08
N PRO A 191 7.54 -11.51 14.09
CA PRO A 191 6.14 -11.20 14.36
C PRO A 191 5.66 -10.10 13.41
N ALA A 192 5.14 -10.46 12.25
CA ALA A 192 4.71 -9.51 11.22
C ALA A 192 3.24 -9.13 11.39
N THR A 193 2.94 -7.84 11.36
CA THR A 193 1.61 -7.27 11.18
C THR A 193 1.36 -6.92 9.71
N PRO A 194 0.11 -6.68 9.26
CA PRO A 194 -0.18 -6.34 7.86
C PRO A 194 0.54 -5.09 7.35
N ASP A 195 0.79 -4.13 8.23
CA ASP A 195 1.47 -2.86 7.95
C ASP A 195 2.95 -2.87 8.38
N GLU A 196 3.46 -4.00 8.87
CA GLU A 196 4.82 -4.17 9.40
C GLU A 196 5.17 -3.29 10.62
N LEU A 197 4.18 -2.62 11.24
CA LEU A 197 4.34 -1.79 12.44
C LEU A 197 3.96 -2.56 13.71
N PRO A 198 4.59 -2.29 14.87
CA PRO A 198 4.25 -2.98 16.11
C PRO A 198 2.81 -2.67 16.59
N ILE A 199 2.28 -3.54 17.43
CA ILE A 199 1.04 -3.33 18.19
C ILE A 199 1.44 -3.00 19.62
N LEU A 200 1.23 -1.75 20.01
CA LEU A 200 1.57 -1.19 21.32
C LEU A 200 0.34 -0.58 21.99
N GLY A 201 0.34 -0.54 23.33
CA GLY A 201 -0.67 0.18 24.11
C GLY A 201 -1.79 -0.71 24.65
N THR A 202 -2.96 -0.15 24.91
CA THR A 202 -4.07 -0.86 25.55
C THR A 202 -4.62 -2.01 24.71
N SER A 203 -5.18 -3.02 25.39
CA SER A 203 -6.05 -4.03 24.77
C SER A 203 -7.53 -3.75 25.10
N HIS A 204 -8.42 -4.67 24.72
CA HIS A 204 -9.83 -4.61 25.14
C HIS A 204 -10.02 -4.89 26.64
N CYS A 205 -9.01 -5.42 27.32
CA CYS A 205 -8.99 -5.58 28.78
C CYS A 205 -8.17 -4.46 29.43
N GLN A 206 -8.71 -3.83 30.48
CA GLN A 206 -8.10 -2.64 31.11
C GLN A 206 -6.71 -2.90 31.69
N ASN A 207 -6.47 -4.10 32.22
CA ASN A 207 -5.21 -4.50 32.85
C ASN A 207 -4.35 -5.41 31.94
N LEU A 208 -4.55 -5.33 30.62
CA LEU A 208 -3.73 -6.03 29.64
C LEU A 208 -3.21 -5.04 28.60
N THR A 209 -1.89 -4.88 28.55
CA THR A 209 -1.17 -4.05 27.58
C THR A 209 -0.55 -4.93 26.49
N LEU A 210 -0.52 -4.42 25.27
CA LEU A 210 0.06 -5.07 24.10
C LEU A 210 1.45 -4.50 23.80
N ALA A 211 2.41 -5.37 23.50
CA ALA A 211 3.75 -4.99 23.08
C ALA A 211 4.34 -6.08 22.17
N THR A 212 3.82 -6.19 20.95
CA THR A 212 4.18 -7.27 20.00
C THR A 212 4.22 -6.73 18.55
N GLY A 213 4.56 -7.58 17.58
CA GLY A 213 4.47 -7.21 16.16
C GLY A 213 5.63 -6.39 15.58
N HIS A 214 6.78 -6.31 16.27
CA HIS A 214 7.92 -5.49 15.82
C HIS A 214 8.66 -5.99 14.56
N TYR A 215 8.18 -7.06 13.92
CA TYR A 215 8.71 -7.64 12.70
C TYR A 215 10.24 -7.75 12.65
N ARG A 216 10.91 -6.92 11.82
CA ARG A 216 12.37 -6.94 11.60
C ARG A 216 13.16 -6.06 12.58
N ASN A 217 12.47 -5.24 13.37
CA ASN A 217 13.08 -4.17 14.17
C ASN A 217 12.93 -4.40 15.69
N GLY A 218 12.52 -5.59 16.13
CA GLY A 218 12.29 -5.88 17.55
C GLY A 218 13.49 -5.65 18.46
N ILE A 219 14.72 -5.93 18.00
CA ILE A 219 15.93 -5.66 18.78
C ILE A 219 16.21 -4.15 18.87
N LEU A 220 16.08 -3.43 17.75
CA LEU A 220 16.31 -1.99 17.66
C LEU A 220 15.29 -1.20 18.51
N LEU A 221 14.01 -1.59 18.43
CA LEU A 221 12.90 -0.87 19.04
C LEU A 221 12.58 -1.34 20.48
N ALA A 222 13.21 -2.40 20.98
CA ALA A 222 12.97 -2.89 22.33
C ALA A 222 13.16 -1.83 23.42
N PRO A 223 14.24 -1.01 23.43
CA PRO A 223 14.45 -0.03 24.51
C PRO A 223 13.35 1.04 24.56
N VAL A 224 12.99 1.62 23.41
CA VAL A 224 11.94 2.65 23.35
C VAL A 224 10.57 2.05 23.65
N THR A 225 10.29 0.84 23.16
CA THR A 225 9.02 0.14 23.48
C THR A 225 8.91 -0.10 24.98
N ALA A 226 9.97 -0.62 25.62
CA ALA A 226 9.96 -0.90 27.04
C ALA A 226 9.75 0.38 27.87
N ALA A 227 10.43 1.49 27.51
CA ALA A 227 10.26 2.78 28.18
C ALA A 227 8.82 3.29 28.06
N LEU A 228 8.26 3.32 26.84
CA LEU A 228 6.90 3.81 26.61
C LEU A 228 5.83 2.97 27.33
N ILE A 229 5.99 1.64 27.32
CA ILE A 229 5.04 0.73 27.97
C ILE A 229 5.18 0.80 29.50
N ALA A 230 6.40 0.97 30.03
CA ALA A 230 6.62 1.16 31.46
C ALA A 230 6.00 2.48 31.96
N ASP A 231 6.28 3.60 31.28
CA ASP A 231 5.67 4.92 31.57
C ASP A 231 4.14 4.83 31.53
N PHE A 232 3.59 4.13 30.53
CA PHE A 232 2.15 3.94 30.38
C PHE A 232 1.54 3.16 31.56
N ILE A 233 2.17 2.06 31.98
CA ILE A 233 1.64 1.20 33.06
C ILE A 233 1.82 1.85 34.43
N LEU A 234 3.01 2.40 34.71
CA LEU A 234 3.39 2.87 36.05
C LEU A 234 2.93 4.31 36.32
N GLU A 235 3.03 5.19 35.33
CA GLU A 235 2.78 6.62 35.49
C GLU A 235 1.45 7.07 34.87
N GLN A 236 0.72 6.17 34.18
CA GLN A 236 -0.47 6.50 33.38
C GLN A 236 -0.19 7.58 32.32
N LYS A 237 1.08 7.67 31.89
CA LYS A 237 1.55 8.64 30.92
C LYS A 237 1.57 8.00 29.53
N SER A 238 0.59 8.37 28.70
CA SER A 238 0.57 7.94 27.30
C SER A 238 1.37 8.89 26.43
N ASP A 239 2.39 8.37 25.76
CA ASP A 239 3.01 9.08 24.65
C ASP A 239 2.04 9.14 23.46
N PRO A 240 1.90 10.29 22.77
CA PRO A 240 1.04 10.40 21.60
C PRO A 240 1.33 9.35 20.51
N LEU A 241 2.59 8.92 20.36
CA LEU A 241 2.99 7.93 19.35
C LEU A 241 2.34 6.56 19.57
N LEU A 242 1.96 6.21 20.82
CA LEU A 242 1.29 4.94 21.09
C LEU A 242 -0.06 4.82 20.37
N ALA A 243 -0.72 5.94 20.07
CA ALA A 243 -1.98 5.94 19.33
C ALA A 243 -1.82 5.36 17.91
N ASP A 244 -0.70 5.67 17.24
CA ASP A 244 -0.39 5.19 15.89
C ASP A 244 -0.13 3.67 15.86
N PHE A 245 0.33 3.11 16.99
CA PHE A 245 0.61 1.69 17.14
C PHE A 245 -0.51 0.91 17.85
N HIS A 246 -1.66 1.52 18.12
CA HIS A 246 -2.77 0.85 18.78
C HIS A 246 -3.39 -0.22 17.88
N TYR A 247 -3.86 -1.33 18.47
CA TYR A 247 -4.41 -2.47 17.70
C TYR A 247 -5.70 -2.12 16.95
N SER A 248 -6.44 -1.10 17.38
CA SER A 248 -7.68 -0.65 16.75
C SER A 248 -7.48 -0.15 15.32
N ARG A 249 -6.25 0.18 14.90
CA ARG A 249 -5.97 0.54 13.51
C ARG A 249 -6.30 -0.58 12.51
N PHE A 250 -6.37 -1.82 13.00
CA PHE A 250 -6.79 -2.99 12.22
C PHE A 250 -8.27 -3.32 12.35
N GLN A 251 -9.00 -2.64 13.23
CA GLN A 251 -10.43 -2.80 13.35
C GLN A 251 -11.10 -1.86 12.35
N SER A 252 -11.82 -2.43 11.38
CA SER A 252 -12.70 -1.65 10.53
C SER A 252 -13.67 -0.87 11.42
N LYS A 253 -13.77 0.46 11.20
CA LYS A 253 -14.83 1.26 11.83
C LYS A 253 -16.17 0.58 11.51
N PRO A 254 -17.01 0.24 12.50
CA PRO A 254 -18.29 -0.37 12.22
C PRO A 254 -19.09 0.57 11.32
N SER A 255 -19.49 0.08 10.15
CA SER A 255 -20.60 0.66 9.42
C SER A 255 -21.79 0.71 10.37
N THR A 256 -22.36 1.90 10.54
CA THR A 256 -23.60 2.10 11.29
C THR A 256 -24.65 1.12 10.78
N ARG A 257 -25.09 0.21 11.65
CA ARG A 257 -26.16 -0.78 11.42
C ARG A 257 -27.38 -0.10 10.80
N THR A 258 -27.69 -0.43 9.55
CA THR A 258 -29.02 -0.17 8.97
C THR A 258 -30.01 -1.09 9.67
N SER A 259 -30.90 -0.50 10.46
CA SER A 259 -32.06 -1.14 11.04
C SER A 259 -32.88 -1.83 9.94
N MET A 260 -33.13 -3.13 10.10
CA MET A 260 -34.16 -3.82 9.35
C MET A 260 -35.51 -3.19 9.69
N LEU A 261 -36.12 -2.50 8.73
CA LEU A 261 -37.53 -2.10 8.78
C LEU A 261 -38.31 -2.97 7.80
N THR A 262 -39.12 -3.85 8.39
CA THR A 262 -40.25 -4.54 7.76
C THR A 262 -41.21 -3.53 7.15
N HIS A 263 -41.54 -3.66 5.87
CA HIS A 263 -42.64 -2.93 5.25
C HIS A 263 -43.89 -3.79 5.18
N SER A 264 -44.91 -3.41 5.96
CA SER A 264 -46.29 -3.80 5.73
C SER A 264 -46.90 -2.85 4.70
N ALA A 265 -47.46 -3.43 3.63
CA ALA A 265 -48.19 -2.68 2.61
C ALA A 265 -49.50 -2.13 3.20
N ASN A 266 -49.82 -0.88 2.85
CA ASN A 266 -51.20 -0.38 2.86
C ASN A 266 -51.39 0.68 1.77
N PHE A 267 -52.39 0.43 0.92
CA PHE A 267 -52.88 1.32 -0.13
C PHE A 267 -53.66 2.50 0.47
N SER A 268 -53.55 3.68 -0.16
CA SER A 268 -54.73 4.53 -0.38
C SER A 268 -54.50 5.53 -1.53
N ASN A 269 -55.48 5.60 -2.41
CA ASN A 269 -55.65 6.59 -3.48
C ASN A 269 -55.97 7.97 -2.89
N GLY A 270 -55.41 9.03 -3.46
CA GLY A 270 -55.83 10.40 -3.17
C GLY A 270 -55.29 11.42 -4.17
N HIS A 271 -56.19 11.97 -4.98
CA HIS A 271 -55.99 13.17 -5.79
C HIS A 271 -55.47 14.38 -4.99
N ARG A 272 -54.61 15.19 -5.62
CA ARG A 272 -54.43 16.65 -5.43
C ARG A 272 -53.52 17.20 -6.56
N THR A 273 -54.08 17.95 -7.49
CA THR A 273 -54.00 19.42 -7.64
C THR A 273 -52.60 19.97 -7.79
N ALA A 274 -52.36 20.60 -8.94
CA ALA A 274 -51.14 21.31 -9.31
C ALA A 274 -50.97 22.52 -8.40
N ASP A 275 -49.90 22.52 -7.61
CA ASP A 275 -49.40 23.69 -6.90
C ASP A 275 -47.90 23.84 -7.15
N ALA A 276 -47.49 25.11 -7.18
CA ALA A 276 -46.25 25.66 -7.71
C ALA A 276 -44.97 24.86 -7.40
N ILE A 277 -44.10 24.79 -8.41
CA ILE A 277 -42.74 24.27 -8.34
C ILE A 277 -41.98 25.12 -7.31
N ASN A 278 -41.87 24.59 -6.09
CA ASN A 278 -41.12 25.21 -5.02
C ASN A 278 -39.62 25.05 -5.36
N ALA A 279 -38.93 26.16 -5.63
CA ALA A 279 -37.54 26.17 -6.09
C ALA A 279 -36.57 25.48 -5.11
N ASP A 280 -36.96 25.32 -3.84
CA ASP A 280 -36.19 24.57 -2.83
C ASP A 280 -36.27 23.04 -2.99
N ALA A 281 -37.22 22.50 -3.76
CA ALA A 281 -37.33 21.06 -4.00
C ALA A 281 -36.33 20.55 -5.06
N MET A 282 -35.82 21.41 -5.94
CA MET A 282 -34.78 21.02 -6.92
C MET A 282 -33.38 20.86 -6.29
N ASN A 283 -33.14 21.41 -5.10
CA ASN A 283 -31.86 21.29 -4.40
C ASN A 283 -31.71 19.98 -3.58
N ARG A 284 -32.70 19.08 -3.63
CA ARG A 284 -32.66 17.76 -2.98
C ARG A 284 -32.39 16.60 -3.93
N VAL A 285 -31.91 16.86 -5.15
CA VAL A 285 -31.27 15.81 -5.96
C VAL A 285 -29.97 15.47 -5.25
N SER A 286 -29.90 14.27 -4.68
CA SER A 286 -28.83 13.80 -3.79
C SER A 286 -27.45 14.25 -4.28
N THR A 287 -26.79 15.10 -3.50
CA THR A 287 -25.37 15.42 -3.70
C THR A 287 -24.61 14.10 -3.72
N SER A 288 -24.00 13.76 -4.87
CA SER A 288 -23.15 12.57 -4.99
C SER A 288 -22.18 12.56 -3.83
N SER A 289 -22.02 11.40 -3.16
CA SER A 289 -20.94 11.23 -2.21
C SER A 289 -19.60 11.56 -2.91
N PRO A 290 -18.64 12.15 -2.19
CA PRO A 290 -17.34 12.44 -2.78
C PRO A 290 -16.60 11.14 -3.11
N LEU A 291 -15.70 11.20 -4.07
CA LEU A 291 -14.79 10.10 -4.40
C LEU A 291 -13.75 9.98 -3.29
N ILE A 292 -13.53 8.76 -2.77
CA ILE A 292 -12.52 8.49 -1.75
C ILE A 292 -11.54 7.47 -2.30
N ILE A 293 -10.26 7.83 -2.38
CA ILE A 293 -9.17 6.92 -2.79
C ILE A 293 -8.11 6.98 -1.70
N ALA A 294 -7.72 5.83 -1.15
CA ALA A 294 -6.71 5.73 -0.09
C ALA A 294 -6.89 6.75 1.06
N GLY A 295 -8.15 6.94 1.50
CA GLY A 295 -8.50 7.87 2.58
C GLY A 295 -8.57 9.36 2.19
N LYS A 296 -8.16 9.74 0.97
CA LYS A 296 -8.26 11.11 0.47
C LYS A 296 -9.56 11.34 -0.29
N THR A 297 -10.21 12.47 -0.01
CA THR A 297 -11.50 12.85 -0.57
C THR A 297 -11.32 13.79 -1.77
N PHE A 298 -12.09 13.55 -2.83
CA PHE A 298 -12.14 14.34 -4.07
C PHE A 298 -13.60 14.60 -4.44
N GLN A 299 -13.91 15.82 -4.87
CA GLN A 299 -15.21 16.20 -5.43
C GLN A 299 -15.32 15.80 -6.90
N SER A 300 -14.22 15.93 -7.64
CA SER A 300 -14.16 15.58 -9.05
C SER A 300 -13.95 14.08 -9.24
N ARG A 301 -14.73 13.52 -10.17
CA ARG A 301 -14.60 12.12 -10.63
C ARG A 301 -13.86 12.05 -11.97
N LEU A 302 -13.35 13.16 -12.47
CA LEU A 302 -12.54 13.22 -13.67
C LEU A 302 -11.07 13.46 -13.30
N MET A 303 -10.21 12.53 -13.70
CA MET A 303 -8.76 12.66 -13.67
C MET A 303 -8.25 12.91 -15.09
N THR A 304 -7.17 13.66 -15.23
CA THR A 304 -6.53 13.88 -16.54
C THR A 304 -5.01 13.73 -16.45
N GLY A 305 -4.31 13.93 -17.56
CA GLY A 305 -2.85 13.91 -17.60
C GLY A 305 -2.27 15.21 -18.15
N THR A 306 -0.94 15.27 -18.15
CA THR A 306 -0.14 16.44 -18.57
C THR A 306 0.51 16.23 -19.94
N GLY A 307 0.40 15.03 -20.52
CA GLY A 307 1.07 14.66 -21.76
C GLY A 307 0.28 15.01 -23.03
N LYS A 308 1.00 15.25 -24.13
CA LYS A 308 0.50 15.42 -25.50
C LYS A 308 -0.18 16.76 -25.84
N TYR A 309 -0.22 17.73 -24.92
CA TYR A 309 -0.68 19.09 -25.22
C TYR A 309 0.31 19.82 -26.14
N ARG A 310 -0.19 20.78 -26.92
CA ARG A 310 0.63 21.59 -27.84
C ARG A 310 1.45 22.64 -27.11
N SER A 311 0.97 23.13 -25.96
CA SER A 311 1.66 24.09 -25.09
C SER A 311 1.30 23.86 -23.62
N ILE A 312 2.14 24.39 -22.71
CA ILE A 312 1.86 24.39 -21.26
C ILE A 312 0.59 25.20 -20.95
N GLU A 313 0.36 26.30 -21.67
CA GLU A 313 -0.82 27.14 -21.49
C GLU A 313 -2.11 26.37 -21.82
N GLU A 314 -2.15 25.63 -22.92
CA GLU A 314 -3.31 24.79 -23.26
C GLU A 314 -3.55 23.72 -22.19
N MET A 315 -2.49 23.10 -21.68
CA MET A 315 -2.58 22.12 -20.60
C MET A 315 -3.15 22.74 -19.32
N GLN A 316 -2.68 23.92 -18.91
CA GLN A 316 -3.18 24.64 -17.73
C GLN A 316 -4.66 25.01 -17.88
N GLN A 317 -5.03 25.57 -19.04
CA GLN A 317 -6.42 25.93 -19.34
C GLN A 317 -7.33 24.70 -19.37
N SER A 318 -6.85 23.56 -19.89
CA SER A 318 -7.58 22.30 -19.86
C SER A 318 -7.79 21.75 -18.45
N ILE A 319 -6.74 21.73 -17.62
CA ILE A 319 -6.83 21.25 -16.23
C ILE A 319 -7.80 22.11 -15.42
N ALA A 320 -7.75 23.43 -15.62
CA ALA A 320 -8.69 24.35 -15.00
C ALA A 320 -10.13 24.11 -15.50
N ALA A 321 -10.32 23.92 -16.81
CA ALA A 321 -11.64 23.71 -17.40
C ALA A 321 -12.26 22.34 -17.10
N SER A 322 -11.45 21.32 -16.74
CA SER A 322 -11.95 20.01 -16.33
C SER A 322 -12.38 19.94 -14.86
N ASP A 323 -12.10 20.96 -14.05
CA ASP A 323 -12.22 20.92 -12.58
C ASP A 323 -11.68 19.61 -11.99
N CYS A 324 -10.59 19.08 -12.55
CA CYS A 324 -10.00 17.83 -12.06
C CYS A 324 -9.12 18.12 -10.86
N GLU A 325 -9.23 17.30 -9.82
CA GLU A 325 -8.38 17.43 -8.63
C GLU A 325 -7.20 16.45 -8.64
N ILE A 326 -7.18 15.50 -9.56
CA ILE A 326 -6.09 14.53 -9.73
C ILE A 326 -5.53 14.65 -11.14
N VAL A 327 -4.22 14.89 -11.24
CA VAL A 327 -3.51 15.03 -12.51
C VAL A 327 -2.34 14.07 -12.57
N THR A 328 -2.27 13.31 -13.67
CA THR A 328 -1.20 12.33 -13.88
C THR A 328 0.06 12.96 -14.47
N VAL A 329 1.21 12.56 -13.95
CA VAL A 329 2.53 13.05 -14.36
C VAL A 329 3.46 11.87 -14.63
N ALA A 330 4.07 11.86 -15.82
CA ALA A 330 5.07 10.87 -16.17
C ALA A 330 6.39 11.16 -15.46
N VAL A 331 6.89 10.19 -14.69
CA VAL A 331 8.16 10.32 -13.98
C VAL A 331 9.30 10.05 -14.98
N ARG A 332 10.06 11.09 -15.32
CA ARG A 332 11.25 10.97 -16.17
C ARG A 332 12.50 11.35 -15.38
N ARG A 333 13.65 10.76 -15.73
CA ARG A 333 14.94 11.21 -15.18
C ARG A 333 15.18 12.65 -15.59
N VAL A 334 15.45 13.52 -14.62
CA VAL A 334 15.89 14.90 -14.87
C VAL A 334 17.23 14.83 -15.62
N GLN A 335 17.19 15.10 -16.92
CA GLN A 335 18.39 15.45 -17.67
C GLN A 335 18.64 16.93 -17.42
N THR A 336 19.74 17.25 -16.74
CA THR A 336 20.09 18.59 -16.22
C THR A 336 20.25 19.70 -17.27
N LYS A 337 19.91 19.47 -18.54
CA LYS A 337 19.96 20.46 -19.65
C LYS A 337 18.94 20.22 -20.78
N ALA A 338 17.86 19.47 -20.57
CA ALA A 338 16.86 19.25 -21.61
C ALA A 338 15.81 20.39 -21.62
N PRO A 339 15.69 21.18 -22.71
CA PRO A 339 14.69 22.25 -22.78
C PRO A 339 13.28 21.69 -22.54
N GLY A 340 12.53 22.30 -21.61
CA GLY A 340 11.15 21.94 -21.26
C GLY A 340 10.94 21.21 -19.92
N HIS A 341 12.00 20.79 -19.22
CA HIS A 341 11.86 20.10 -17.91
C HIS A 341 11.60 21.06 -16.73
N GLU A 342 11.96 22.34 -16.84
CA GLU A 342 11.75 23.34 -15.79
C GLU A 342 10.29 23.83 -15.68
N GLY A 343 9.43 23.51 -16.67
CA GLY A 343 8.09 24.12 -16.75
C GLY A 343 6.99 23.44 -15.94
N LEU A 344 6.96 22.11 -15.81
CA LEU A 344 5.77 21.42 -15.29
C LEU A 344 5.57 21.61 -13.77
N ALA A 345 6.66 21.61 -13.01
CA ALA A 345 6.63 21.85 -11.56
C ALA A 345 6.05 23.24 -11.23
N GLU A 346 6.35 24.24 -12.06
CA GLU A 346 5.87 25.63 -11.90
C GLU A 346 4.53 25.88 -12.60
N ALA A 347 4.13 25.01 -13.54
CA ALA A 347 2.92 25.20 -14.33
C ALA A 347 1.63 24.94 -13.57
N LEU A 348 1.65 24.17 -12.47
CA LEU A 348 0.44 23.79 -11.75
C LEU A 348 0.53 24.18 -10.28
N ASP A 349 -0.61 24.59 -9.73
CA ASP A 349 -0.76 24.83 -8.30
C ASP A 349 -0.98 23.48 -7.58
N TRP A 350 0.12 22.85 -7.18
CA TRP A 350 0.13 21.55 -6.49
C TRP A 350 -0.48 21.59 -5.09
N THR A 351 -0.88 22.77 -4.58
CA THR A 351 -1.68 22.86 -3.36
C THR A 351 -3.16 22.58 -3.63
N LYS A 352 -3.62 22.76 -4.88
CA LYS A 352 -5.00 22.48 -5.32
C LYS A 352 -5.11 21.18 -6.09
N ILE A 353 -4.06 20.79 -6.80
CA ILE A 353 -4.03 19.58 -7.63
C ILE A 353 -3.25 18.49 -6.91
N TRP A 354 -3.88 17.33 -6.73
CA TRP A 354 -3.23 16.13 -6.25
C TRP A 354 -2.46 15.45 -7.39
N MET A 355 -1.17 15.24 -7.19
CA MET A 355 -0.35 14.61 -8.20
C MET A 355 -0.57 13.10 -8.21
N LEU A 356 -0.70 12.51 -9.38
CA LEU A 356 -0.69 11.06 -9.58
C LEU A 356 0.53 10.69 -10.45
N PRO A 357 1.70 10.45 -9.84
CA PRO A 357 2.86 9.95 -10.58
C PRO A 357 2.48 8.66 -11.32
N ASN A 358 3.05 8.44 -12.50
CA ASN A 358 2.85 7.20 -13.23
C ASN A 358 4.17 6.55 -13.67
N THR A 359 4.13 5.24 -13.90
CA THR A 359 5.28 4.45 -14.37
C THR A 359 5.30 4.28 -15.89
N ALA A 360 4.71 5.22 -16.63
CA ALA A 360 4.66 5.16 -18.09
C ALA A 360 6.06 5.01 -18.71
N GLY A 361 6.19 4.06 -19.63
CA GLY A 361 7.45 3.72 -20.29
C GLY A 361 8.23 2.58 -19.61
N CYS A 362 7.77 2.07 -18.47
CA CYS A 362 8.33 0.86 -17.86
C CYS A 362 7.81 -0.39 -18.57
N GLN A 363 8.71 -1.31 -18.91
CA GLN A 363 8.40 -2.56 -19.59
C GLN A 363 8.34 -3.76 -18.64
N THR A 364 8.99 -3.66 -17.47
CA THR A 364 9.01 -4.72 -16.46
C THR A 364 8.52 -4.23 -15.09
N ALA A 365 8.18 -5.18 -14.22
CA ALA A 365 7.77 -4.90 -12.85
C ALA A 365 8.86 -4.14 -12.07
N GLU A 366 10.13 -4.54 -12.22
CA GLU A 366 11.27 -3.93 -11.52
C GLU A 366 11.48 -2.46 -11.93
N GLU A 367 11.32 -2.17 -13.22
CA GLU A 367 11.38 -0.79 -13.73
C GLU A 367 10.26 0.05 -13.14
N ALA A 368 9.02 -0.47 -13.16
CA ALA A 368 7.87 0.23 -12.61
C ALA A 368 8.02 0.49 -11.12
N ILE A 369 8.50 -0.49 -10.33
CA ILE A 369 8.76 -0.30 -8.90
C ILE A 369 9.80 0.81 -8.67
N ARG A 370 10.88 0.82 -9.46
CA ARG A 370 11.92 1.86 -9.35
C ARG A 370 11.37 3.25 -9.69
N VAL A 371 10.57 3.35 -10.75
CA VAL A 371 9.95 4.61 -11.18
C VAL A 371 8.89 5.09 -10.20
N ALA A 372 8.13 4.18 -9.58
CA ALA A 372 7.19 4.51 -8.53
C ALA A 372 7.85 5.18 -7.33
N ARG A 373 8.98 4.64 -6.86
CA ARG A 373 9.79 5.24 -5.78
C ARG A 373 10.25 6.65 -6.13
N LEU A 374 10.70 6.87 -7.37
CA LEU A 374 11.06 8.20 -7.86
C LEU A 374 9.85 9.15 -7.90
N GLY A 375 8.68 8.66 -8.31
CA GLY A 375 7.44 9.41 -8.33
C GLY A 375 7.00 9.89 -6.94
N ARG A 376 7.16 9.04 -5.92
CA ARG A 376 6.90 9.39 -4.52
C ARG A 376 7.79 10.54 -4.04
N GLU A 377 9.09 10.47 -4.33
CA GLU A 377 10.03 11.53 -3.95
C GLU A 377 9.75 12.83 -4.70
N MET A 378 9.34 12.76 -5.97
CA MET A 378 8.89 13.92 -6.74
C MET A 378 7.65 14.59 -6.11
N ALA A 379 6.70 13.81 -5.59
CA ALA A 379 5.52 14.36 -4.91
C ALA A 379 5.87 15.09 -3.62
N LYS A 380 6.81 14.54 -2.84
CA LYS A 380 7.35 15.20 -1.64
C LYS A 380 8.02 16.54 -1.98
N LEU A 381 8.83 16.57 -3.04
CA LEU A 381 9.49 17.81 -3.49
C LEU A 381 8.51 18.90 -3.93
N LEU A 382 7.31 18.53 -4.36
CA LEU A 382 6.23 19.45 -4.73
C LEU A 382 5.27 19.76 -3.56
N GLY A 383 5.68 19.43 -2.33
CA GLY A 383 4.94 19.77 -1.10
C GLY A 383 3.84 18.79 -0.73
N GLN A 384 3.75 17.62 -1.36
CA GLN A 384 2.78 16.57 -1.05
C GLN A 384 3.47 15.44 -0.27
N GLU A 385 3.87 15.71 0.97
CA GLU A 385 4.69 14.81 1.80
C GLU A 385 4.06 13.42 2.03
N ASP A 386 2.74 13.39 2.18
CA ASP A 386 1.95 12.17 2.42
C ASP A 386 1.41 11.52 1.14
N ASN A 387 1.81 12.02 -0.04
CA ASN A 387 1.32 11.50 -1.30
C ASN A 387 2.04 10.19 -1.68
N ASN A 388 1.36 9.09 -1.38
CA ASN A 388 1.78 7.74 -1.72
C ASN A 388 1.08 7.18 -2.98
N PHE A 389 0.40 8.01 -3.77
CA PHE A 389 -0.32 7.55 -4.95
C PHE A 389 0.66 7.15 -6.06
N ILE A 390 0.37 6.05 -6.75
CA ILE A 390 1.08 5.68 -7.95
C ILE A 390 0.14 5.06 -8.97
N LYS A 391 0.09 5.65 -10.17
CA LYS A 391 -0.50 5.00 -11.34
C LYS A 391 0.49 3.98 -11.87
N LEU A 392 0.22 2.72 -11.60
CA LEU A 392 1.08 1.61 -12.00
C LEU A 392 0.75 1.18 -13.43
N GLU A 393 1.72 1.33 -14.32
CA GLU A 393 1.70 0.98 -15.74
C GLU A 393 2.94 0.12 -16.05
N VAL A 394 2.72 -1.14 -16.44
CA VAL A 394 3.76 -2.05 -16.93
C VAL A 394 3.39 -2.46 -18.35
N ILE A 395 4.08 -1.91 -19.35
CA ILE A 395 3.71 -2.01 -20.76
C ILE A 395 4.93 -2.47 -21.57
N PRO A 396 5.07 -3.80 -21.83
CA PRO A 396 6.21 -4.32 -22.57
C PRO A 396 6.11 -4.05 -24.08
N ASP A 397 4.90 -3.99 -24.64
CA ASP A 397 4.69 -3.76 -26.07
C ASP A 397 4.37 -2.29 -26.38
N PRO A 398 5.29 -1.55 -27.04
CA PRO A 398 5.06 -0.16 -27.40
C PRO A 398 4.04 0.02 -28.54
N LYS A 399 3.66 -1.04 -29.27
CA LYS A 399 2.76 -0.95 -30.43
C LYS A 399 1.29 -0.79 -30.01
N TYR A 400 0.79 -1.71 -29.19
CA TYR A 400 -0.61 -1.71 -28.76
C TYR A 400 -0.82 -1.07 -27.39
N LEU A 401 0.27 -0.82 -26.64
CA LEU A 401 0.25 -0.20 -25.32
C LEU A 401 -0.67 -0.92 -24.32
N LEU A 402 -0.76 -2.25 -24.43
CA LEU A 402 -1.52 -3.08 -23.50
C LEU A 402 -0.67 -3.42 -22.28
N PRO A 403 -1.24 -3.42 -21.07
CA PRO A 403 -0.51 -3.72 -19.86
C PRO A 403 -0.23 -5.23 -19.74
N ASP A 404 0.94 -5.58 -19.20
CA ASP A 404 1.27 -6.95 -18.81
C ASP A 404 0.56 -7.30 -17.49
N PRO A 405 -0.36 -8.27 -17.47
CA PRO A 405 -1.08 -8.64 -16.25
C PRO A 405 -0.15 -9.20 -15.16
N ILE A 406 0.90 -9.95 -15.53
CA ILE A 406 1.78 -10.61 -14.56
C ILE A 406 2.73 -9.57 -13.94
N GLY A 407 3.42 -8.79 -14.77
CA GLY A 407 4.30 -7.72 -14.31
C GLY A 407 3.56 -6.67 -13.49
N THR A 408 2.32 -6.33 -13.87
CA THR A 408 1.48 -5.40 -13.09
C THR A 408 1.16 -5.96 -11.72
N LEU A 409 0.75 -7.23 -11.61
CA LEU A 409 0.45 -7.86 -10.31
C LEU A 409 1.70 -7.94 -9.42
N GLN A 410 2.84 -8.34 -9.98
CA GLN A 410 4.11 -8.41 -9.25
C GLN A 410 4.55 -7.04 -8.72
N ALA A 411 4.46 -6.00 -9.54
CA ALA A 411 4.78 -4.64 -9.11
C ALA A 411 3.80 -4.12 -8.05
N ALA A 412 2.50 -4.40 -8.21
CA ALA A 412 1.48 -4.03 -7.24
C ALA A 412 1.72 -4.67 -5.87
N GLU A 413 2.01 -5.97 -5.82
CA GLU A 413 2.32 -6.69 -4.58
C GLU A 413 3.49 -6.06 -3.81
N GLN A 414 4.52 -5.62 -4.53
CA GLN A 414 5.68 -4.99 -3.92
C GLN A 414 5.37 -3.55 -3.47
N LEU A 415 4.68 -2.78 -4.30
CA LEU A 415 4.39 -1.37 -4.03
C LEU A 415 3.38 -1.21 -2.88
N VAL A 416 2.35 -2.06 -2.79
CA VAL A 416 1.42 -2.04 -1.67
C VAL A 416 2.14 -2.33 -0.36
N LYS A 417 3.05 -3.33 -0.32
CA LYS A 417 3.91 -3.60 0.84
C LYS A 417 4.79 -2.42 1.24
N GLU A 418 5.17 -1.58 0.27
CA GLU A 418 5.95 -0.35 0.49
C GLU A 418 5.09 0.88 0.86
N GLY A 419 3.80 0.66 1.15
CA GLY A 419 2.86 1.70 1.58
C GLY A 419 2.38 2.61 0.45
N PHE A 420 2.53 2.20 -0.82
CA PHE A 420 1.92 2.95 -1.91
C PHE A 420 0.40 2.74 -1.97
N ALA A 421 -0.33 3.81 -2.24
CA ALA A 421 -1.68 3.74 -2.79
C ALA A 421 -1.57 3.42 -4.30
N VAL A 422 -1.60 2.13 -4.63
CA VAL A 422 -1.44 1.66 -6.01
C VAL A 422 -2.75 1.77 -6.77
N LEU A 423 -2.71 2.46 -7.91
CA LEU A 423 -3.78 2.56 -8.90
C LEU A 423 -3.29 1.84 -10.17
N PRO A 424 -3.61 0.55 -10.37
CA PRO A 424 -3.06 -0.24 -11.46
C PRO A 424 -3.86 -0.07 -12.76
N TYR A 425 -3.17 0.30 -13.84
CA TYR A 425 -3.71 0.26 -15.21
C TYR A 425 -3.72 -1.18 -15.73
N ILE A 426 -4.89 -1.69 -16.08
CA ILE A 426 -5.08 -3.09 -16.46
C ILE A 426 -5.94 -3.28 -17.70
N ASN A 427 -5.81 -4.46 -18.32
CA ASN A 427 -6.84 -4.97 -19.22
C ASN A 427 -8.15 -5.11 -18.43
N ALA A 428 -9.30 -5.05 -19.13
CA ALA A 428 -10.60 -5.32 -18.51
C ALA A 428 -10.76 -6.83 -18.23
N ASP A 429 -10.00 -7.33 -17.27
CA ASP A 429 -10.00 -8.71 -16.78
C ASP A 429 -10.54 -8.71 -15.33
N PRO A 430 -11.76 -9.24 -15.09
CA PRO A 430 -12.35 -9.27 -13.76
C PRO A 430 -11.54 -10.07 -12.72
N MET A 431 -10.84 -11.13 -13.14
CA MET A 431 -10.04 -11.95 -12.23
C MET A 431 -8.78 -11.23 -11.80
N LEU A 432 -8.11 -10.55 -12.74
CA LEU A 432 -6.96 -9.72 -12.40
C LEU A 432 -7.36 -8.55 -11.51
N ALA A 433 -8.47 -7.88 -11.81
CA ALA A 433 -9.00 -6.79 -10.98
C ALA A 433 -9.23 -7.26 -9.54
N LYS A 434 -9.87 -8.43 -9.36
CA LYS A 434 -10.10 -8.98 -8.02
C LYS A 434 -8.79 -9.32 -7.29
N ARG A 435 -7.80 -9.90 -7.99
CA ARG A 435 -6.49 -10.16 -7.38
C ARG A 435 -5.76 -8.89 -6.95
N LEU A 436 -5.82 -7.83 -7.76
CA LEU A 436 -5.20 -6.54 -7.43
C LEU A 436 -5.89 -5.88 -6.23
N GLU A 437 -7.21 -6.00 -6.12
CA GLU A 437 -7.95 -5.63 -4.91
C GLU A 437 -7.47 -6.43 -3.70
N ASP A 438 -7.39 -7.77 -3.81
CA ASP A 438 -6.97 -8.65 -2.72
C ASP A 438 -5.52 -8.39 -2.26
N VAL A 439 -4.66 -7.93 -3.17
CA VAL A 439 -3.29 -7.47 -2.86
C VAL A 439 -3.29 -6.17 -2.04
N GLY A 440 -4.36 -5.38 -2.11
CA GLY A 440 -4.52 -4.11 -1.39
C GLY A 440 -4.31 -2.86 -2.26
N CYS A 441 -4.53 -2.96 -3.59
CA CYS A 441 -4.54 -1.77 -4.44
C CYS A 441 -5.64 -0.80 -4.00
N ALA A 442 -5.39 0.50 -4.13
CA ALA A 442 -6.33 1.55 -3.72
C ALA A 442 -7.49 1.74 -4.72
N THR A 443 -7.28 1.33 -5.97
CA THR A 443 -8.29 1.26 -7.03
C THR A 443 -8.00 0.08 -7.95
N VAL A 444 -8.86 -0.14 -8.93
CA VAL A 444 -8.51 -0.84 -10.18
C VAL A 444 -8.85 0.05 -11.37
N MET A 445 -7.99 0.05 -12.41
CA MET A 445 -8.18 0.93 -13.56
C MET A 445 -8.25 0.15 -14.88
N PRO A 446 -9.40 -0.47 -15.19
CA PRO A 446 -9.57 -1.20 -16.44
C PRO A 446 -9.64 -0.27 -17.64
N LEU A 447 -8.98 -0.69 -18.73
CA LEU A 447 -9.02 0.02 -20.01
C LEU A 447 -10.39 -0.07 -20.69
N ALA A 448 -10.87 1.03 -21.28
CA ALA A 448 -12.03 1.03 -22.18
C ALA A 448 -11.68 0.49 -23.58
N SER A 449 -10.53 0.93 -24.09
CA SER A 449 -9.87 0.45 -25.32
C SER A 449 -8.38 0.88 -25.30
N PRO A 450 -7.53 0.40 -26.22
CA PRO A 450 -6.09 0.69 -26.17
C PRO A 450 -5.76 2.18 -26.05
N ILE A 451 -4.68 2.51 -25.34
CA ILE A 451 -4.29 3.88 -25.01
C ILE A 451 -4.22 4.77 -26.26
N GLY A 452 -4.92 5.90 -26.21
CA GLY A 452 -4.88 6.91 -27.28
C GLY A 452 -5.57 6.51 -28.59
N SER A 453 -6.26 5.36 -28.62
CA SER A 453 -7.00 4.91 -29.80
C SER A 453 -8.30 5.67 -30.06
N GLY A 454 -8.95 6.17 -29.01
CA GLY A 454 -10.24 6.85 -29.10
C GLY A 454 -11.38 5.95 -29.59
N GLN A 455 -11.29 4.64 -29.37
CA GLN A 455 -12.28 3.66 -29.84
C GLN A 455 -13.50 3.52 -28.90
N GLY A 456 -13.51 4.21 -27.77
CA GLY A 456 -14.57 4.18 -26.78
C GLY A 456 -14.53 2.92 -25.91
N LEU A 457 -15.70 2.58 -25.34
CA LEU A 457 -15.90 1.44 -24.45
C LEU A 457 -16.05 0.14 -25.25
N LYS A 458 -14.95 -0.48 -25.66
CA LYS A 458 -14.95 -1.79 -26.36
C LYS A 458 -15.03 -2.98 -25.42
N THR A 459 -14.67 -2.77 -24.16
CA THR A 459 -14.61 -3.79 -23.10
C THR A 459 -15.75 -3.68 -22.09
N THR A 460 -16.86 -3.03 -22.46
CA THR A 460 -18.00 -2.69 -21.58
C THR A 460 -18.49 -3.83 -20.71
N ALA A 461 -18.70 -5.02 -21.29
CA ALA A 461 -19.21 -6.17 -20.54
C ALA A 461 -18.26 -6.58 -19.40
N ASN A 462 -16.95 -6.53 -19.64
CA ASN A 462 -15.97 -6.88 -18.61
C ASN A 462 -15.83 -5.76 -17.56
N ILE A 463 -15.90 -4.49 -17.98
CA ILE A 463 -15.92 -3.35 -17.06
C ILE A 463 -17.12 -3.44 -16.12
N GLN A 464 -18.30 -3.79 -16.64
CA GLN A 464 -19.51 -3.97 -15.83
C GLN A 464 -19.30 -5.04 -14.74
N ILE A 465 -18.71 -6.19 -15.11
CA ILE A 465 -18.39 -7.25 -14.14
C ILE A 465 -17.40 -6.76 -13.07
N ILE A 466 -16.41 -5.94 -13.44
CA ILE A 466 -15.45 -5.36 -12.48
C ILE A 466 -16.18 -4.41 -11.53
N ILE A 467 -17.03 -3.51 -12.03
CA ILE A 467 -17.81 -2.55 -11.23
C ILE A 467 -18.71 -3.29 -10.23
N GLU A 468 -19.38 -4.36 -10.65
CA GLU A 468 -20.30 -5.11 -9.80
C GLU A 468 -19.60 -5.87 -8.67
N ASN A 469 -18.36 -6.32 -8.88
CA ASN A 469 -17.64 -7.18 -7.94
C ASN A 469 -16.61 -6.45 -7.08
N ALA A 470 -16.11 -5.29 -7.51
CA ALA A 470 -15.07 -4.57 -6.81
C ALA A 470 -15.61 -3.92 -5.52
N SER A 471 -14.83 -3.99 -4.44
CA SER A 471 -15.11 -3.28 -3.19
C SER A 471 -14.33 -1.96 -3.05
N ILE A 472 -13.39 -1.74 -3.96
CA ILE A 472 -12.58 -0.53 -4.10
C ILE A 472 -12.98 0.27 -5.35
N PRO A 473 -12.67 1.57 -5.43
CA PRO A 473 -13.08 2.39 -6.57
C PRO A 473 -12.60 1.84 -7.92
N VAL A 474 -13.50 1.83 -8.90
CA VAL A 474 -13.19 1.45 -10.29
C VAL A 474 -13.04 2.71 -11.14
N VAL A 475 -11.83 2.92 -11.69
CA VAL A 475 -11.52 4.08 -12.55
C VAL A 475 -11.40 3.62 -13.99
N VAL A 476 -12.34 4.00 -14.86
CA VAL A 476 -12.19 3.66 -16.29
C VAL A 476 -11.12 4.56 -16.91
N ASP A 477 -10.01 3.95 -17.31
CA ASP A 477 -8.85 4.62 -17.91
C ASP A 477 -8.75 4.25 -19.39
N ALA A 478 -8.12 5.09 -20.20
CA ALA A 478 -7.70 4.84 -21.58
C ALA A 478 -8.80 4.42 -22.58
N GLY A 479 -8.78 5.06 -23.76
CA GLY A 479 -9.60 4.63 -24.90
C GLY A 479 -10.91 5.42 -25.08
N ILE A 480 -11.40 6.09 -24.04
CA ILE A 480 -12.47 7.10 -24.18
C ILE A 480 -12.01 8.19 -25.14
N GLY A 481 -12.78 8.43 -26.19
CA GLY A 481 -12.55 9.41 -27.24
C GLY A 481 -13.53 10.59 -27.22
N SER A 482 -14.72 10.43 -26.64
CA SER A 482 -15.77 11.46 -26.65
C SER A 482 -16.49 11.62 -25.29
N PRO A 483 -17.11 12.80 -25.02
CA PRO A 483 -17.90 13.01 -23.81
C PRO A 483 -19.07 12.01 -23.65
N SER A 484 -19.71 11.57 -24.73
CA SER A 484 -20.78 10.56 -24.64
C SER A 484 -20.29 9.23 -24.07
N GLU A 485 -19.06 8.83 -24.39
CA GLU A 485 -18.45 7.61 -23.86
C GLU A 485 -18.04 7.78 -22.39
N ALA A 486 -17.59 8.98 -22.00
CA ALA A 486 -17.34 9.33 -20.60
C ALA A 486 -18.62 9.25 -19.75
N ALA A 487 -19.73 9.81 -20.26
CA ALA A 487 -21.03 9.72 -19.61
C ALA A 487 -21.49 8.27 -19.49
N GLN A 488 -21.36 7.48 -20.57
CA GLN A 488 -21.69 6.06 -20.57
C GLN A 488 -20.90 5.28 -19.53
N ALA A 489 -19.59 5.52 -19.38
CA ALA A 489 -18.77 4.85 -18.38
C ALA A 489 -19.26 5.12 -16.94
N MET A 490 -19.65 6.37 -16.65
CA MET A 490 -20.22 6.73 -15.35
C MET A 490 -21.63 6.15 -15.15
N GLU A 491 -22.45 6.06 -16.20
CA GLU A 491 -23.77 5.40 -16.16
C GLU A 491 -23.69 3.91 -15.84
N LEU A 492 -22.59 3.23 -16.21
CA LEU A 492 -22.35 1.82 -15.83
C LEU A 492 -22.06 1.67 -14.32
N GLY A 493 -21.69 2.76 -13.65
CA GLY A 493 -21.35 2.77 -12.23
C GLY A 493 -19.87 2.93 -11.94
N ALA A 494 -19.04 3.32 -12.91
CA ALA A 494 -17.64 3.66 -12.65
C ALA A 494 -17.56 4.77 -11.57
N ASP A 495 -16.56 4.69 -10.70
CA ASP A 495 -16.36 5.68 -9.65
C ASP A 495 -15.67 6.94 -10.17
N ALA A 496 -14.77 6.79 -11.14
CA ALA A 496 -14.08 7.90 -11.77
C ALA A 496 -13.63 7.53 -13.18
N LEU A 497 -13.16 8.54 -13.92
CA LEU A 497 -12.58 8.40 -15.25
C LEU A 497 -11.17 8.99 -15.27
N LEU A 498 -10.27 8.40 -16.05
CA LEU A 498 -8.97 8.99 -16.37
C LEU A 498 -8.88 9.20 -17.88
N ILE A 499 -8.91 10.46 -18.32
CA ILE A 499 -8.98 10.83 -19.74
C ILE A 499 -7.88 11.85 -20.06
N ASN A 500 -6.95 11.49 -20.95
CA ASN A 500 -5.89 12.40 -21.42
C ASN A 500 -5.96 12.67 -22.93
N SER A 501 -5.76 11.65 -23.77
CA SER A 501 -5.55 11.87 -25.21
C SER A 501 -6.75 12.53 -25.90
N ALA A 502 -7.98 12.19 -25.50
CA ALA A 502 -9.19 12.81 -26.06
C ALA A 502 -9.26 14.32 -25.77
N ILE A 503 -8.75 14.77 -24.63
CA ILE A 503 -8.67 16.19 -24.28
C ILE A 503 -7.49 16.83 -25.01
N ALA A 504 -6.28 16.32 -24.75
CA ALA A 504 -5.02 16.93 -25.19
C ALA A 504 -4.85 17.00 -26.72
N LEU A 505 -5.40 16.03 -27.46
CA LEU A 505 -5.31 15.95 -28.92
C LEU A 505 -6.54 16.51 -29.64
N SER A 506 -7.52 17.05 -28.92
CA SER A 506 -8.68 17.69 -29.55
C SER A 506 -8.29 19.02 -30.20
N GLN A 507 -9.13 19.52 -31.12
CA GLN A 507 -8.89 20.82 -31.75
C GLN A 507 -8.87 21.97 -30.73
N ASN A 508 -9.71 21.88 -29.70
CA ASN A 508 -9.81 22.83 -28.59
C ASN A 508 -9.78 22.09 -27.23
N PRO A 509 -8.58 21.84 -26.68
CA PRO A 509 -8.41 21.08 -25.44
C PRO A 509 -9.16 21.65 -24.23
N PRO A 510 -9.19 22.97 -23.96
CA PRO A 510 -9.96 23.50 -22.83
C PRO A 510 -11.47 23.29 -22.97
N ALA A 511 -12.03 23.46 -24.18
CA ALA A 511 -13.43 23.18 -24.41
C ALA A 511 -13.75 21.68 -24.26
N MET A 512 -12.88 20.80 -24.74
CA MET A 512 -13.05 19.35 -24.58
C MET A 512 -12.92 18.92 -23.11
N ALA A 513 -12.00 19.51 -22.34
CA ALA A 513 -11.86 19.26 -20.91
C ALA A 513 -13.15 19.59 -20.14
N ARG A 514 -13.76 20.75 -20.43
CA ARG A 514 -15.06 21.14 -19.88
C ARG A 514 -16.18 20.18 -20.29
N ALA A 515 -16.20 19.78 -21.55
CA ALA A 515 -17.20 18.83 -22.06
C ALA A 515 -17.08 17.46 -21.36
N MET A 516 -15.86 16.98 -21.13
CA MET A 516 -15.60 15.74 -20.39
C MET A 516 -16.06 15.84 -18.93
N ASN A 517 -15.79 16.96 -18.25
CA ASN A 517 -16.29 17.21 -16.90
C ASN A 517 -17.82 17.12 -16.85
N LEU A 518 -18.52 17.84 -17.72
CA LEU A 518 -19.98 17.84 -17.78
C LEU A 518 -20.53 16.44 -18.03
N ALA A 519 -19.88 15.67 -18.91
CA ALA A 519 -20.25 14.28 -19.17
C ALA A 519 -20.04 13.37 -17.95
N THR A 520 -18.93 13.52 -17.23
CA THR A 520 -18.67 12.77 -15.99
C THR A 520 -19.75 13.06 -14.95
N VAL A 521 -20.10 14.33 -14.75
CA VAL A 521 -21.14 14.75 -13.81
C VAL A 521 -22.51 14.22 -14.25
N ALA A 522 -22.87 14.42 -15.53
CA ALA A 522 -24.15 13.97 -16.08
C ALA A 522 -24.33 12.46 -15.95
N GLY A 523 -23.32 11.67 -16.34
CA GLY A 523 -23.37 10.22 -16.23
C GLY A 523 -23.45 9.73 -14.79
N ARG A 524 -22.74 10.38 -13.85
CA ARG A 524 -22.86 10.03 -12.42
C ARG A 524 -24.24 10.33 -11.86
N LEU A 525 -24.82 11.48 -12.22
CA LEU A 525 -26.18 11.82 -11.83
C LEU A 525 -27.20 10.85 -12.43
N ALA A 526 -27.03 10.45 -13.69
CA ALA A 526 -27.90 9.46 -14.34
C ALA A 526 -27.82 8.09 -13.67
N TYR A 527 -26.62 7.64 -13.27
CA TYR A 527 -26.44 6.41 -12.48
C TYR A 527 -27.21 6.47 -11.15
N LEU A 528 -27.04 7.55 -10.40
CA LEU A 528 -27.70 7.73 -9.10
C LEU A 528 -29.22 7.90 -9.22
N ALA A 529 -29.70 8.52 -10.30
CA ALA A 529 -31.12 8.73 -10.55
C ALA A 529 -31.85 7.43 -10.92
N GLY A 530 -31.12 6.42 -11.42
CA GLY A 530 -31.69 5.18 -11.92
C GLY A 530 -32.41 5.40 -13.26
N ARG A 531 -31.74 5.08 -14.36
CA ARG A 531 -32.33 5.20 -15.71
C ARG A 531 -33.53 4.27 -15.90
N MET A 532 -34.43 4.65 -16.80
CA MET A 532 -35.51 3.75 -17.23
C MET A 532 -34.94 2.45 -17.84
N PRO A 533 -35.62 1.30 -17.64
CA PRO A 533 -35.20 0.04 -18.23
C PRO A 533 -35.23 0.10 -19.75
N ILE A 534 -34.26 -0.56 -20.39
CA ILE A 534 -34.26 -0.76 -21.84
C ILE A 534 -35.40 -1.73 -22.18
N LYS A 535 -36.22 -1.37 -23.16
CA LYS A 535 -37.31 -2.21 -23.67
C LYS A 535 -37.03 -2.53 -25.13
N ASP A 536 -37.41 -3.74 -25.54
CA ASP A 536 -37.24 -4.19 -26.94
C ASP A 536 -38.20 -3.48 -27.90
N TYR A 537 -39.33 -3.00 -27.39
CA TYR A 537 -40.37 -2.34 -28.18
C TYR A 537 -40.78 -0.99 -27.57
N ALA A 538 -41.10 -0.03 -28.45
CA ALA A 538 -41.61 1.26 -28.05
C ALA A 538 -42.96 1.12 -27.33
N SER A 539 -43.17 1.97 -26.32
CA SER A 539 -44.44 2.10 -25.61
C SER A 539 -44.87 3.55 -25.70
N ALA A 540 -46.09 3.81 -26.18
CA ALA A 540 -46.59 5.17 -26.34
C ALA A 540 -46.62 5.88 -24.98
N SER A 541 -45.99 7.05 -24.90
CA SER A 541 -45.94 7.88 -23.70
C SER A 541 -47.21 8.71 -23.48
N SER A 542 -48.09 8.79 -24.48
CA SER A 542 -49.32 9.59 -24.46
C SER A 542 -50.56 8.69 -24.32
N PRO A 543 -51.61 9.13 -23.59
CA PRO A 543 -52.87 8.39 -23.50
C PRO A 543 -53.48 8.17 -24.88
N LEU A 544 -53.97 6.94 -25.15
CA LEU A 544 -54.68 6.61 -26.40
C LEU A 544 -56.10 7.20 -26.47
N THR A 545 -56.56 7.89 -25.43
CA THR A 545 -57.84 8.60 -25.42
C THR A 545 -57.74 9.91 -26.18
N GLY A 546 -58.38 9.99 -27.36
CA GLY A 546 -58.51 11.21 -28.16
C GLY A 546 -57.78 11.21 -29.50
N THR A 547 -57.20 10.10 -29.95
CA THR A 547 -56.59 10.02 -31.29
C THR A 547 -57.68 10.02 -32.37
N ILE A 548 -57.60 10.98 -33.29
CA ILE A 548 -58.42 11.04 -34.50
C ILE A 548 -57.96 9.90 -35.41
N SER A 549 -58.74 8.84 -35.49
CA SER A 549 -58.56 7.75 -36.45
C SER A 549 -58.85 8.26 -37.87
N GLY A 550 -57.83 8.25 -38.72
CA GLY A 550 -57.93 8.42 -40.17
C GLY A 550 -57.90 7.08 -40.88
#